data_AF-A0A443RY08-F1
#
_entry.id   AF-A0A443RY08-F1
#
_cell.length_a   1.000
_cell.length_b   1.000
_cell.length_c   1.000
_cell.angle_alpha   90.00
_cell.angle_beta   90.00
_cell.angle_gamma   90.00
#
_symmetry.space_group_name_H-M   'P 1'
#
loop_
_entity.id
_entity.type
_entity.pdbx_description
1 polymer ?
#
loop_
_entity_poly.entity_id
_entity_poly.type
_entity_poly.pdbx_seq_one_letter_code
_entity_poly.pdbx_strand_id
1 'polypeptide(L)'
;DADSNEEYRQVFYSIIDGNVNHEFYIKKEDGIIYSNFSFDRELKSEYLLTVKAFSTPELVDYKVGDNTSIASVNVVISDVNDNAPVFTKKLYRKGITYKADIGYLVALVRAVDADADLNSLTTYTISSIDLYRKGYDSPDSPVRPIPSPFKVTTDGRVLTTQLMAEYPIGSRFVLNLEAREQAPPHRISQSRCYVWVYDPMKLIRVTIKSKPETVNQKLDDIESMLSNASESRAIINEIKYHFDYNKRKLNKEWSDVYVLFVNDRTYQDLIPNTVISKLDSNGLLHTEKQAAIERISLASEVTLTSIQELDVPTIVLFVLIVLIIFGLLATCVCCCCLKSWYNQKYIENAAKAAKKAKLNAMKEREMVNSVRSGYSQLTSSNVNTARKKTTKNVAADKRQQVPKSAK
;
A
#
# COMPACT_ATOMS: atom_id res chain seq x y z
N ASP A 1 60.55 29.30 19.98
CA ASP A 1 61.32 28.92 21.17
C ASP A 1 61.33 30.05 22.21
N ALA A 2 61.37 29.69 23.49
CA ALA A 2 61.50 30.62 24.63
C ALA A 2 62.97 30.86 25.04
N ASP A 3 63.94 30.41 24.24
CA ASP A 3 65.35 30.63 24.50
C ASP A 3 65.74 32.13 24.47
N SER A 4 66.74 32.47 25.29
CA SER A 4 67.22 33.82 25.57
C SER A 4 68.14 34.40 24.49
N ASN A 5 68.68 33.57 23.61
CA ASN A 5 69.59 33.96 22.53
C ASN A 5 68.92 33.74 21.15
N GLU A 6 68.91 34.77 20.30
CA GLU A 6 68.20 34.78 19.01
C GLU A 6 68.62 33.67 18.05
N GLU A 7 69.90 33.25 18.07
CA GLU A 7 70.39 32.17 17.20
C GLU A 7 69.80 30.80 17.55
N TYR A 8 69.43 30.57 18.81
CA TYR A 8 68.84 29.32 19.28
C TYR A 8 67.31 29.32 19.30
N ARG A 9 66.67 30.42 18.85
CA ARG A 9 65.20 30.52 18.77
C ARG A 9 64.61 30.03 17.46
N GLN A 10 65.45 29.77 16.46
CA GLN A 10 64.99 29.35 15.13
C GLN A 10 64.46 27.92 15.19
N VAL A 11 63.25 27.72 14.68
CA VAL A 11 62.61 26.42 14.58
C VAL A 11 62.40 26.13 13.11
N PHE A 12 62.82 24.94 12.71
CA PHE A 12 62.67 24.43 11.37
C PHE A 12 61.66 23.29 11.34
N TYR A 13 60.99 23.12 10.20
CA TYR A 13 59.92 22.14 10.03
C TYR A 13 60.18 21.20 8.86
N SER A 14 59.79 19.93 9.01
CA SER A 14 59.78 18.94 7.93
C SER A 14 58.59 17.98 8.05
N ILE A 15 58.10 17.47 6.92
CA ILE A 15 57.13 16.36 6.90
C ILE A 15 57.95 15.07 6.91
N ILE A 16 57.73 14.22 7.91
CA ILE A 16 58.50 12.98 8.12
C ILE A 16 57.70 11.70 7.81
N ASP A 17 56.37 11.79 7.71
CA ASP A 17 55.51 10.67 7.32
C ASP A 17 54.17 11.18 6.76
N GLY A 18 53.40 10.30 6.10
CA GLY A 18 52.06 10.58 5.58
C GLY A 18 52.00 11.26 4.21
N ASN A 19 53.15 11.58 3.61
CA ASN A 19 53.28 12.33 2.35
C ASN A 19 54.03 11.52 1.27
N VAL A 20 53.63 10.26 1.06
CA VAL A 20 54.34 9.28 0.22
C VAL A 20 54.50 9.75 -1.23
N ASN A 21 53.49 10.42 -1.80
CA ASN A 21 53.53 10.90 -3.18
C ASN A 21 54.05 12.35 -3.30
N HIS A 22 54.58 12.93 -2.22
CA HIS A 22 55.03 14.33 -2.17
C HIS A 22 53.96 15.35 -2.59
N GLU A 23 52.70 15.07 -2.25
CA GLU A 23 51.55 15.93 -2.57
C GLU A 23 51.61 17.28 -1.83
N PHE A 24 52.29 17.31 -0.69
CA PHE A 24 52.51 18.50 0.13
C PHE A 24 54.00 18.83 0.23
N TYR A 25 54.31 20.09 0.46
CA TYR A 25 55.60 20.52 0.99
C TYR A 25 55.39 21.46 2.16
N ILE A 26 56.33 21.43 3.11
CA ILE A 26 56.35 22.38 4.23
C ILE A 26 57.54 23.31 4.06
N LYS A 27 57.29 24.61 4.15
CA LYS A 27 58.37 25.59 4.10
C LYS A 27 59.12 25.56 5.43
N LYS A 28 60.43 25.37 5.34
CA LYS A 28 61.28 25.00 6.48
C LYS A 28 61.32 26.10 7.54
N GLU A 29 61.24 27.38 7.14
CA GLU A 29 61.49 28.53 8.00
C GLU A 29 60.25 28.99 8.80
N ASP A 30 59.05 28.79 8.26
CA ASP A 30 57.80 29.28 8.86
C ASP A 30 56.77 28.18 9.14
N GLY A 31 57.01 26.96 8.65
CA GLY A 31 56.15 25.80 8.89
C GLY A 31 54.86 25.81 8.08
N ILE A 32 54.72 26.71 7.09
CA ILE A 32 53.53 26.74 6.23
C ILE A 32 53.56 25.53 5.30
N ILE A 33 52.48 24.76 5.31
CA ILE A 33 52.27 23.63 4.42
C ILE A 33 51.56 24.14 3.16
N TYR A 34 52.12 23.80 2.00
CA TYR A 34 51.61 24.13 0.69
C TYR A 34 51.34 22.85 -0.11
N SER A 35 50.39 22.93 -1.02
CA SER A 35 50.11 21.87 -2.00
C SER A 35 51.07 21.93 -3.18
N ASN A 36 51.58 20.78 -3.63
CA ASN A 36 52.32 20.66 -4.89
C ASN A 36 51.42 20.33 -6.08
N PHE A 37 50.23 19.78 -5.83
CA PHE A 37 49.31 19.29 -6.86
C PHE A 37 47.88 19.77 -6.59
N SER A 38 47.02 19.67 -7.61
CA SER A 38 45.57 19.72 -7.44
C SER A 38 45.07 18.46 -6.75
N PHE A 39 44.03 18.59 -5.93
CA PHE A 39 43.39 17.46 -5.25
C PHE A 39 42.07 17.10 -5.91
N ASP A 40 41.75 15.83 -5.83
CA ASP A 40 40.47 15.23 -6.20
C ASP A 40 39.97 14.51 -4.95
N ARG A 41 38.85 15.00 -4.40
CA ARG A 41 38.32 14.49 -3.12
C ARG A 41 37.75 13.09 -3.30
N GLU A 42 37.16 12.81 -4.46
CA GLU A 42 36.59 11.52 -4.83
C GLU A 42 37.67 10.44 -4.92
N LEU A 43 38.89 10.83 -5.27
CA LEU A 43 40.06 9.94 -5.23
C LEU A 43 40.61 9.76 -3.81
N LYS A 44 40.84 10.86 -3.08
CA LYS A 44 41.36 10.83 -1.70
C LYS A 44 40.94 12.08 -0.91
N SER A 45 40.11 11.87 0.10
CA SER A 45 39.52 12.97 0.89
C SER A 45 40.37 13.44 2.07
N GLU A 46 41.31 12.62 2.56
CA GLU A 46 42.05 12.92 3.79
C GLU A 46 43.51 12.47 3.74
N TYR A 47 44.38 13.24 4.39
CA TYR A 47 45.79 12.97 4.56
C TYR A 47 46.20 13.20 6.01
N LEU A 48 46.81 12.19 6.64
CA LEU A 48 47.38 12.32 7.97
C LEU A 48 48.90 12.49 7.86
N LEU A 49 49.37 13.74 7.97
CA LEU A 49 50.78 14.07 7.90
C LEU A 49 51.41 14.03 9.29
N THR A 50 52.66 13.59 9.37
CA THR A 50 53.47 13.72 10.58
C THR A 50 54.53 14.78 10.35
N VAL A 51 54.47 15.87 11.09
CA VAL A 51 55.39 17.01 11.00
C VAL A 51 56.35 17.00 12.17
N LYS A 52 57.63 17.22 11.89
CA LYS A 52 58.70 17.35 12.87
C LYS A 52 59.16 18.80 12.93
N ALA A 53 59.23 19.36 14.13
CA ALA A 53 59.87 20.64 14.44
C ALA A 53 61.22 20.39 15.11
N PHE A 54 62.25 21.16 14.76
CA PHE A 54 63.62 20.97 15.24
C PHE A 54 64.43 22.29 15.25
N SER A 55 65.39 22.44 16.15
CA SER A 55 66.09 23.73 16.36
C SER A 55 67.33 23.97 15.47
N THR A 56 67.91 22.93 14.84
CA THR A 56 69.07 23.12 13.96
C THR A 56 68.90 22.41 12.60
N PRO A 57 69.29 23.05 11.47
CA PRO A 57 69.02 22.55 10.11
C PRO A 57 69.50 21.13 9.81
N GLU A 58 70.49 20.64 10.56
CA GLU A 58 71.18 19.35 10.42
C GLU A 58 70.45 18.19 11.10
N LEU A 59 69.40 18.46 11.90
CA LEU A 59 68.67 17.45 12.69
C LEU A 59 67.48 16.80 11.97
N VAL A 60 67.34 16.98 10.65
CA VAL A 60 66.24 16.38 9.86
C VAL A 60 66.22 14.85 10.03
N ASP A 61 67.38 14.20 9.89
CA ASP A 61 67.53 12.73 9.88
C ASP A 61 67.79 12.10 11.25
N TYR A 62 67.93 12.90 12.32
CA TYR A 62 68.20 12.39 13.66
C TYR A 62 66.94 11.88 14.36
N LYS A 63 67.08 10.79 15.13
CA LYS A 63 66.01 10.20 15.95
C LYS A 63 65.45 11.23 16.94
N VAL A 64 64.16 11.07 17.28
CA VAL A 64 63.47 11.91 18.28
C VAL A 64 64.32 12.02 19.54
N GLY A 65 64.74 13.25 19.87
CA GLY A 65 65.59 13.59 21.02
C GLY A 65 65.24 14.98 21.58
N ASP A 66 66.03 15.47 22.54
CA ASP A 66 65.70 16.61 23.42
C ASP A 66 65.36 17.94 22.72
N ASN A 67 65.64 18.06 21.41
CA ASN A 67 65.41 19.27 20.61
C ASN A 67 64.45 19.07 19.42
N THR A 68 63.58 18.05 19.47
CA THR A 68 62.63 17.75 18.40
C THR A 68 61.22 17.51 18.94
N SER A 69 60.21 18.02 18.25
CA SER A 69 58.80 17.77 18.57
C SER A 69 58.07 17.25 17.34
N ILE A 70 57.09 16.36 17.54
CA ILE A 70 56.28 15.78 16.46
C ILE A 70 54.82 16.18 16.67
N ALA A 71 54.14 16.53 15.58
CA ALA A 71 52.70 16.77 15.55
C ALA A 71 52.06 16.04 14.37
N SER A 72 50.84 15.55 14.58
CA SER A 72 49.99 15.03 13.50
C SER A 72 49.13 16.16 12.93
N VAL A 73 49.12 16.29 11.61
CA VAL A 73 48.31 17.27 10.89
C VAL A 73 47.33 16.49 10.01
N ASN A 74 46.04 16.60 10.30
CA ASN A 74 44.99 16.05 9.46
C ASN A 74 44.59 17.08 8.40
N VAL A 75 44.88 16.80 7.14
CA VAL A 75 44.48 17.62 6.00
C VAL A 75 43.23 16.99 5.38
N VAL A 76 42.12 17.71 5.45
CA VAL A 76 40.84 17.30 4.85
C VAL A 76 40.64 18.09 3.55
N ILE A 77 40.43 17.38 2.45
CA ILE A 77 40.15 17.98 1.15
C ILE A 77 38.67 18.39 1.11
N SER A 78 38.41 19.67 0.87
CA SER A 78 37.05 20.18 0.74
C SER A 78 36.42 19.73 -0.56
N ASP A 79 35.15 19.33 -0.49
CA ASP A 79 34.35 18.96 -1.64
C ASP A 79 34.02 20.13 -2.56
N VAL A 80 33.98 19.86 -3.86
CA VAL A 80 33.51 20.77 -4.90
C VAL A 80 32.45 20.03 -5.70
N ASN A 81 31.36 20.70 -6.06
CA ASN A 81 30.30 20.07 -6.86
C ASN A 81 30.77 19.86 -8.31
N ASP A 82 31.56 18.82 -8.58
CA ASP A 82 32.16 18.51 -9.89
C ASP A 82 31.69 17.18 -10.53
N ASN A 83 30.94 16.33 -9.81
CA ASN A 83 30.31 15.11 -10.36
C ASN A 83 28.80 15.21 -10.56
N ALA A 84 28.29 14.76 -11.72
CA ALA A 84 26.85 14.70 -11.96
C ALA A 84 26.22 13.44 -11.33
N PRO A 85 24.94 13.46 -10.93
CA PRO A 85 24.25 12.28 -10.46
C PRO A 85 24.17 11.26 -11.60
N VAL A 86 24.24 9.97 -11.25
CA VAL A 86 24.16 8.87 -12.20
C VAL A 86 23.14 7.86 -11.72
N PHE A 87 22.09 7.64 -12.52
CA PHE A 87 21.15 6.56 -12.24
C PHE A 87 21.85 5.20 -12.21
N THR A 88 21.58 4.39 -11.18
CA THR A 88 22.15 3.05 -11.03
C THR A 88 21.74 2.09 -12.16
N LYS A 89 20.63 2.38 -12.85
CA LYS A 89 20.19 1.67 -14.05
C LYS A 89 19.83 2.66 -15.15
N LYS A 90 20.31 2.41 -16.37
CA LYS A 90 19.93 3.18 -17.59
C LYS A 90 18.46 3.00 -17.96
N LEU A 91 17.89 1.85 -17.61
CA LEU A 91 16.51 1.50 -17.92
C LEU A 91 15.94 0.57 -16.83
N TYR A 92 14.82 0.98 -16.25
CA TYR A 92 14.02 0.18 -15.34
C TYR A 92 12.87 -0.48 -16.11
N ARG A 93 12.57 -1.73 -15.78
CA ARG A 93 11.42 -2.47 -16.33
C ARG A 93 10.58 -3.00 -15.18
N LYS A 94 9.29 -2.73 -15.21
CA LYS A 94 8.34 -3.14 -14.18
C LYS A 94 7.02 -3.56 -14.79
N GLY A 95 6.39 -4.58 -14.22
CA GLY A 95 4.97 -4.80 -14.43
C GLY A 95 4.17 -4.11 -13.33
N ILE A 96 2.96 -3.72 -13.65
CA ILE A 96 1.95 -3.33 -12.68
C ILE A 96 0.65 -4.06 -12.97
N THR A 97 0.02 -4.62 -11.95
CA THR A 97 -1.28 -5.27 -12.15
C THR A 97 -2.36 -4.22 -12.44
N TYR A 98 -3.31 -4.53 -13.33
CA TYR A 98 -4.49 -3.67 -13.52
C TYR A 98 -5.32 -3.49 -12.23
N LYS A 99 -5.15 -4.38 -11.25
CA LYS A 99 -5.79 -4.30 -9.92
C LYS A 99 -5.05 -3.38 -8.95
N ALA A 100 -3.97 -2.71 -9.37
CA ALA A 100 -3.19 -1.87 -8.49
C ALA A 100 -3.97 -0.59 -8.14
N ASP A 101 -4.10 -0.35 -6.85
CA ASP A 101 -4.76 0.83 -6.28
C ASP A 101 -3.86 2.07 -6.35
N ILE A 102 -4.42 3.22 -5.97
CA ILE A 102 -3.70 4.49 -5.81
C ILE A 102 -2.66 4.35 -4.68
N GLY A 103 -1.45 4.85 -4.90
CA GLY A 103 -0.34 4.77 -3.95
C GLY A 103 0.48 3.48 -4.02
N TYR A 104 0.20 2.59 -4.97
CA TYR A 104 0.96 1.36 -5.21
C TYR A 104 2.40 1.67 -5.62
N LEU A 105 3.37 0.97 -5.01
CA LEU A 105 4.79 1.12 -5.33
C LEU A 105 5.16 0.36 -6.62
N VAL A 106 5.49 1.12 -7.66
CA VAL A 106 5.84 0.56 -8.98
C VAL A 106 7.33 0.26 -9.08
N ALA A 107 8.16 1.22 -8.70
CA ALA A 107 9.61 1.15 -8.80
C ALA A 107 10.27 1.94 -7.68
N LEU A 108 11.46 1.50 -7.29
CA LEU A 108 12.42 2.31 -6.54
C LEU A 108 13.57 2.63 -7.48
N VAL A 109 13.76 3.91 -7.79
CA VAL A 109 14.83 4.39 -8.66
C VAL A 109 15.88 5.09 -7.81
N ARG A 110 17.13 4.95 -8.22
CA ARG A 110 18.26 5.53 -7.50
C ARG A 110 19.24 6.16 -8.48
N ALA A 111 19.64 7.38 -8.18
CA ALA A 111 20.84 8.01 -8.70
C ALA A 111 21.86 8.14 -7.57
N VAL A 112 23.13 8.03 -7.93
CA VAL A 112 24.27 8.19 -7.04
C VAL A 112 25.10 9.33 -7.59
N ASP A 113 25.44 10.25 -6.71
CA ASP A 113 26.39 11.32 -6.95
C ASP A 113 27.66 11.00 -6.16
N ALA A 114 28.83 11.26 -6.75
CA ALA A 114 30.11 10.97 -6.13
C ALA A 114 30.54 12.05 -5.14
N ASP A 115 30.01 13.27 -5.28
CA ASP A 115 30.28 14.43 -4.42
C ASP A 115 29.84 14.16 -2.96
N ALA A 116 30.15 15.07 -2.04
CA ALA A 116 29.82 14.91 -0.62
C ALA A 116 28.64 15.79 -0.17
N ASP A 117 28.04 15.44 0.97
CA ASP A 117 27.05 16.27 1.68
C ASP A 117 25.94 16.83 0.76
N LEU A 118 25.79 18.16 0.72
CA LEU A 118 24.77 18.86 -0.06
C LEU A 118 25.02 18.80 -1.57
N ASN A 119 26.26 18.63 -2.01
CA ASN A 119 26.59 18.51 -3.43
C ASN A 119 26.09 17.17 -3.98
N SER A 120 26.13 16.12 -3.15
CA SER A 120 25.59 14.80 -3.51
C SER A 120 24.05 14.70 -3.52
N LEU A 121 23.37 15.71 -2.98
CA LEU A 121 21.94 15.62 -2.69
C LEU A 121 21.11 15.75 -3.96
N THR A 122 20.43 14.67 -4.31
CA THR A 122 19.67 14.55 -5.56
C THR A 122 18.16 14.54 -5.32
N THR A 123 17.40 15.15 -6.24
CA THR A 123 15.94 15.10 -6.31
C THR A 123 15.49 14.37 -7.57
N TYR A 124 14.33 13.72 -7.51
CA TYR A 124 13.78 12.97 -8.64
C TYR A 124 12.52 13.64 -9.17
N THR A 125 12.38 13.66 -10.50
CA THR A 125 11.15 14.08 -11.18
C THR A 125 10.83 13.15 -12.33
N ILE A 126 9.55 13.12 -12.74
CA ILE A 126 9.11 12.49 -13.99
C ILE A 126 8.93 13.63 -14.99
N SER A 127 9.83 13.74 -15.97
CA SER A 127 9.82 14.84 -16.94
C SER A 127 8.71 14.68 -17.98
N SER A 128 8.40 13.44 -18.37
CA SER A 128 7.25 13.11 -19.20
C SER A 128 6.84 11.65 -19.07
N ILE A 129 5.61 11.35 -19.49
CA ILE A 129 5.06 10.00 -19.53
C ILE A 129 4.43 9.78 -20.88
N ASP A 130 4.92 8.78 -21.60
CA ASP A 130 4.32 8.32 -22.84
C ASP A 130 3.48 7.07 -22.55
N LEU A 131 2.23 7.04 -23.04
CA LEU A 131 1.35 5.88 -22.95
C LEU A 131 1.16 5.26 -24.34
N TYR A 132 1.37 3.95 -24.40
CA TYR A 132 1.04 3.10 -25.52
C TYR A 132 -0.12 2.18 -25.14
N ARG A 133 -1.34 2.50 -25.58
CA ARG A 133 -2.52 1.66 -25.36
C ARG A 133 -2.59 0.58 -26.43
N LYS A 134 -2.68 -0.65 -25.95
CA LYS A 134 -2.86 -1.81 -26.82
C LYS A 134 -4.14 -1.66 -27.66
N GLY A 135 -4.01 -1.84 -28.97
CA GLY A 135 -5.12 -1.80 -29.92
C GLY A 135 -5.56 -0.41 -30.38
N TYR A 136 -4.92 0.66 -29.87
CA TYR A 136 -5.26 2.05 -30.23
C TYR A 136 -4.06 2.82 -30.76
N ASP A 137 -2.89 2.64 -30.15
CA ASP A 137 -1.72 3.46 -30.44
C ASP A 137 -0.67 2.62 -31.22
N SER A 138 -0.10 3.20 -32.28
CA SER A 138 1.05 2.59 -32.99
C SER A 138 2.32 2.76 -32.14
N PRO A 139 3.29 1.81 -32.17
CA PRO A 139 4.56 1.92 -31.44
C PRO A 139 5.33 3.24 -31.68
N ASP A 140 5.08 3.89 -32.81
CA ASP A 140 5.78 5.09 -33.27
C ASP A 140 5.01 6.41 -33.04
N SER A 141 3.84 6.38 -32.39
CA SER A 141 3.02 7.59 -32.17
C SER A 141 2.36 7.58 -30.79
N PRO A 142 3.06 8.04 -29.74
CA PRO A 142 2.48 8.17 -28.40
C PRO A 142 1.39 9.25 -28.39
N VAL A 143 0.36 9.05 -27.55
CA VAL A 143 -0.72 10.03 -27.38
C VAL A 143 -0.33 11.11 -26.37
N ARG A 144 -0.57 12.37 -26.76
CA ARG A 144 -0.44 13.62 -25.98
C ARG A 144 -1.21 13.60 -24.65
N PRO A 145 -0.85 14.46 -23.67
CA PRO A 145 -0.65 14.08 -22.28
C PRO A 145 -1.92 13.56 -21.60
N ILE A 146 -1.79 12.38 -21.02
CA ILE A 146 -2.71 11.89 -19.99
C ILE A 146 -2.37 12.56 -18.64
N PRO A 147 -3.35 12.78 -17.74
CA PRO A 147 -3.04 13.20 -16.39
C PRO A 147 -2.10 12.17 -15.78
N SER A 148 -0.96 12.62 -15.24
CA SER A 148 0.15 11.75 -14.80
C SER A 148 -0.34 10.64 -13.86
N PRO A 149 -0.43 9.37 -14.30
CA PRO A 149 -0.89 8.26 -13.45
C PRO A 149 0.16 7.81 -12.45
N PHE A 150 1.34 8.43 -12.49
CA PHE A 150 2.44 8.17 -11.59
C PHE A 150 2.95 9.48 -10.98
N LYS A 151 3.53 9.37 -9.79
CA LYS A 151 4.37 10.39 -9.17
C LYS A 151 5.66 9.75 -8.70
N VAL A 152 6.74 10.51 -8.66
CA VAL A 152 7.99 10.10 -8.01
C VAL A 152 8.18 10.92 -6.74
N THR A 153 8.59 10.27 -5.66
CA THR A 153 8.93 10.91 -4.40
C THR A 153 10.39 11.35 -4.39
N THR A 154 10.78 12.19 -3.42
CA THR A 154 12.17 12.65 -3.25
C THR A 154 13.14 11.52 -2.93
N ASP A 155 12.68 10.40 -2.38
CA ASP A 155 13.48 9.18 -2.15
C ASP A 155 13.46 8.20 -3.34
N GLY A 156 12.91 8.61 -4.49
CA GLY A 156 12.94 7.82 -5.73
C GLY A 156 11.88 6.72 -5.82
N ARG A 157 10.81 6.76 -5.01
CA ARG A 157 9.68 5.83 -5.15
C ARG A 157 8.73 6.32 -6.22
N VAL A 158 8.51 5.51 -7.24
CA VAL A 158 7.48 5.72 -8.25
C VAL A 158 6.18 5.09 -7.77
N LEU A 159 5.15 5.90 -7.56
CA LEU A 159 3.86 5.51 -7.01
C LEU A 159 2.73 5.81 -7.99
N THR A 160 1.67 4.98 -8.00
CA THR A 160 0.44 5.29 -8.74
C THR A 160 -0.33 6.45 -8.11
N THR A 161 -0.96 7.26 -8.95
CA THR A 161 -1.88 8.34 -8.54
C THR A 161 -3.31 8.12 -9.04
N GLN A 162 -3.51 7.13 -9.91
CA GLN A 162 -4.79 6.73 -10.50
C GLN A 162 -4.94 5.21 -10.44
N LEU A 163 -6.17 4.72 -10.63
CA LEU A 163 -6.45 3.29 -10.66
C LEU A 163 -5.93 2.67 -11.96
N MET A 164 -5.16 1.60 -11.86
CA MET A 164 -4.61 0.95 -13.06
C MET A 164 -5.67 0.23 -13.90
N ALA A 165 -6.86 0.02 -13.35
CA ALA A 165 -8.00 -0.58 -14.05
C ALA A 165 -8.55 0.31 -15.18
N GLU A 166 -8.23 1.61 -15.19
CA GLU A 166 -8.62 2.55 -16.25
C GLU A 166 -7.83 2.32 -17.55
N TYR A 167 -6.71 1.58 -17.48
CA TYR A 167 -5.83 1.33 -18.61
C TYR A 167 -6.00 -0.10 -19.13
N PRO A 168 -6.09 -0.30 -20.46
CA PRO A 168 -6.22 -1.64 -21.04
C PRO A 168 -5.04 -2.54 -20.65
N ILE A 169 -5.32 -3.81 -20.33
CA ILE A 169 -4.29 -4.82 -20.08
C ILE A 169 -3.40 -4.95 -21.33
N GLY A 170 -2.08 -4.96 -21.11
CA GLY A 170 -1.06 -4.94 -22.16
C GLY A 170 -0.59 -3.54 -22.55
N SER A 171 -1.23 -2.47 -22.03
CA SER A 171 -0.73 -1.10 -22.20
C SER A 171 0.63 -0.93 -21.53
N ARG A 172 1.45 -0.04 -22.08
CA ARG A 172 2.78 0.27 -21.56
C ARG A 172 2.95 1.76 -21.36
N PHE A 173 3.43 2.15 -20.19
CA PHE A 173 3.92 3.49 -19.91
C PHE A 173 5.43 3.56 -20.05
N VAL A 174 5.91 4.69 -20.56
CA VAL A 174 7.32 5.06 -20.60
C VAL A 174 7.47 6.32 -19.77
N LEU A 175 8.04 6.18 -18.58
CA LEU A 175 8.33 7.29 -17.69
C LEU A 175 9.74 7.78 -17.99
N ASN A 176 9.87 9.02 -18.43
CA ASN A 176 11.16 9.68 -18.55
C ASN A 176 11.51 10.28 -17.19
N LEU A 177 12.51 9.70 -16.54
CA LEU A 177 12.95 10.03 -15.19
C LEU A 177 14.13 10.99 -15.26
N GLU A 178 14.11 12.02 -14.42
CA GLU A 178 15.21 12.96 -14.24
C GLU A 178 15.64 12.95 -12.77
N ALA A 179 16.95 12.84 -12.55
CA ALA A 179 17.61 13.08 -11.28
C ALA A 179 18.35 14.42 -11.40
N ARG A 180 18.17 15.30 -10.43
CA ARG A 180 18.73 16.65 -10.42
C ARG A 180 19.39 16.94 -9.09
N GLU A 181 20.63 17.42 -9.14
CA GLU A 181 21.34 17.94 -7.96
C GLU A 181 20.64 19.16 -7.36
N GLN A 182 20.65 19.24 -6.04
CA GLN A 182 20.18 20.41 -5.31
C GLN A 182 21.22 21.54 -5.30
N ALA A 183 22.52 21.24 -5.31
CA ALA A 183 23.57 22.24 -5.36
C ALA A 183 23.78 22.79 -6.78
N PRO A 184 24.15 24.08 -6.96
CA PRO A 184 24.60 24.60 -8.26
C PRO A 184 25.87 23.88 -8.72
N PRO A 185 26.00 23.51 -10.01
CA PRO A 185 25.22 24.00 -11.15
C PRO A 185 23.95 23.20 -11.49
N HIS A 186 23.37 22.45 -10.54
CA HIS A 186 22.13 21.68 -10.69
C HIS A 186 22.17 20.69 -11.85
N ARG A 187 23.26 19.91 -11.95
CA ARG A 187 23.41 18.95 -13.05
C ARG A 187 22.31 17.90 -12.99
N ILE A 188 22.06 17.32 -14.16
CA ILE A 188 20.97 16.36 -14.34
C ILE A 188 21.47 15.05 -14.91
N SER A 189 20.71 14.01 -14.59
CA SER A 189 20.83 12.66 -15.13
C SER A 189 19.47 12.19 -15.59
N GLN A 190 19.43 11.37 -16.63
CA GLN A 190 18.18 10.86 -17.17
C GLN A 190 18.19 9.33 -17.21
N SER A 191 17.02 8.75 -16.95
CA SER A 191 16.76 7.33 -17.09
C SER A 191 15.33 7.11 -17.57
N ARG A 192 14.98 5.88 -17.91
CA ARG A 192 13.62 5.51 -18.31
C ARG A 192 13.10 4.39 -17.43
N CYS A 193 11.80 4.41 -17.14
CA CYS A 193 11.09 3.29 -16.54
C CYS A 193 9.95 2.85 -17.44
N TYR A 194 10.01 1.61 -17.93
CA TYR A 194 8.93 0.99 -18.67
C TYR A 194 8.02 0.23 -17.72
N VAL A 195 6.72 0.53 -17.76
CA VAL A 195 5.71 -0.05 -16.87
C VAL A 195 4.63 -0.71 -17.71
N TRP A 196 4.49 -2.04 -17.61
CA TRP A 196 3.47 -2.79 -18.32
C TRP A 196 2.28 -3.10 -17.44
N VAL A 197 1.08 -2.73 -17.88
CA VAL A 197 -0.16 -3.12 -17.22
C VAL A 197 -0.48 -4.58 -17.53
N TYR A 198 -0.56 -5.43 -16.53
CA TYR A 198 -0.77 -6.87 -16.71
C TYR A 198 -1.94 -7.42 -15.90
N ASP A 199 -2.45 -8.57 -16.35
CA ASP A 199 -3.36 -9.42 -15.59
C ASP A 199 -2.55 -10.41 -14.74
N PRO A 200 -2.70 -10.45 -13.40
CA PRO A 200 -2.02 -11.42 -12.54
C PRO A 200 -2.17 -12.87 -12.99
N MET A 201 -3.25 -13.22 -13.69
CA MET A 201 -3.45 -14.57 -14.22
C MET A 201 -2.48 -14.93 -15.35
N LYS A 202 -1.83 -13.94 -15.98
CA LYS A 202 -0.82 -14.14 -17.03
C LYS A 202 0.59 -14.32 -16.48
N LEU A 203 0.81 -14.19 -15.17
CA LEU A 203 2.12 -14.39 -14.58
C LEU A 203 2.51 -15.88 -14.66
N ILE A 204 3.79 -16.11 -14.92
CA ILE A 204 4.41 -17.43 -14.85
C ILE A 204 5.16 -17.50 -13.53
N ARG A 205 4.91 -18.56 -12.76
CA ARG A 205 5.61 -18.86 -11.53
C ARG A 205 6.81 -19.75 -11.85
N VAL A 206 7.99 -19.30 -11.44
CA VAL A 206 9.24 -20.05 -11.51
C VAL A 206 9.68 -20.37 -10.08
N THR A 207 9.69 -21.65 -9.72
CA THR A 207 10.14 -22.12 -8.40
C THR A 207 11.64 -22.37 -8.43
N ILE A 208 12.37 -21.71 -7.54
CA ILE A 208 13.83 -21.74 -7.46
C ILE A 208 14.25 -22.27 -6.08
N LYS A 209 15.18 -23.22 -6.04
CA LYS A 209 15.79 -23.82 -4.84
C LYS A 209 16.82 -22.89 -4.18
N SER A 210 16.40 -21.65 -3.92
CA SER A 210 17.23 -20.62 -3.29
C SER A 210 16.34 -19.65 -2.52
N LYS A 211 16.89 -19.00 -1.49
CA LYS A 211 16.16 -18.06 -0.65
C LYS A 211 15.85 -16.76 -1.40
N PRO A 212 14.75 -16.05 -1.06
CA PRO A 212 14.39 -14.80 -1.71
C PRO A 212 15.51 -13.76 -1.68
N GLU A 213 16.31 -13.70 -0.61
CA GLU A 213 17.41 -12.75 -0.46
C GLU A 213 18.52 -13.02 -1.49
N THR A 214 18.88 -14.29 -1.69
CA THR A 214 19.86 -14.72 -2.68
C THR A 214 19.34 -14.55 -4.11
N VAL A 215 18.05 -14.79 -4.34
CA VAL A 215 17.39 -14.53 -5.63
C VAL A 215 17.40 -13.02 -5.94
N ASN A 216 17.11 -12.17 -4.94
CA ASN A 216 17.14 -10.72 -5.09
C ASN A 216 18.53 -10.18 -5.47
N GLN A 217 19.60 -10.77 -4.92
CA GLN A 217 20.99 -10.40 -5.27
C GLN A 217 21.37 -10.73 -6.72
N LYS A 218 20.66 -11.68 -7.37
CA LYS A 218 20.94 -12.16 -8.74
C LYS A 218 19.82 -11.86 -9.73
N LEU A 219 19.00 -10.84 -9.44
CA LEU A 219 17.83 -10.48 -10.27
C LEU A 219 18.18 -10.30 -11.74
N ASP A 220 19.21 -9.51 -12.04
CA ASP A 220 19.57 -9.16 -13.41
C ASP A 220 20.05 -10.41 -14.20
N ASP A 221 20.78 -11.32 -13.55
CA ASP A 221 21.20 -12.60 -14.13
C ASP A 221 20.01 -13.52 -14.43
N ILE A 222 19.06 -13.61 -13.49
CA ILE A 222 17.86 -14.44 -13.64
C ILE A 222 16.95 -13.88 -14.74
N GLU A 223 16.72 -12.56 -14.77
CA GLU A 223 15.97 -11.91 -15.84
C GLU A 223 16.62 -12.13 -17.21
N SER A 224 17.95 -12.01 -17.29
CA SER A 224 18.70 -12.25 -18.53
C SER A 224 18.56 -13.70 -19.00
N MET A 225 18.76 -14.66 -18.10
CA MET A 225 18.61 -16.10 -18.37
C MET A 225 17.20 -16.45 -18.86
N LEU A 226 16.16 -16.03 -18.13
CA LEU A 226 14.77 -16.28 -18.52
C LEU A 226 14.41 -15.57 -19.82
N SER A 227 14.95 -14.37 -20.04
CA SER A 227 14.70 -13.64 -21.28
C SER A 227 15.31 -14.35 -22.48
N ASN A 228 16.55 -14.83 -22.35
CA ASN A 228 17.24 -15.56 -23.41
C ASN A 228 16.50 -16.86 -23.75
N ALA A 229 16.12 -17.63 -22.74
CA ALA A 229 15.45 -18.91 -22.95
C ALA A 229 14.00 -18.79 -23.44
N SER A 230 13.32 -17.68 -23.20
CA SER A 230 11.96 -17.45 -23.73
C SER A 230 11.93 -16.71 -25.06
N GLU A 231 13.09 -16.22 -25.54
CA GLU A 231 13.21 -15.26 -26.64
C GLU A 231 12.31 -14.02 -26.45
N SER A 232 12.01 -13.70 -25.19
CA SER A 232 11.06 -12.67 -24.77
C SER A 232 11.67 -11.89 -23.62
N ARG A 233 11.11 -10.74 -23.26
CA ARG A 233 11.58 -10.00 -22.09
C ARG A 233 10.93 -10.57 -20.83
N ALA A 234 11.72 -11.15 -19.93
CA ALA A 234 11.29 -11.49 -18.58
C ALA A 234 11.33 -10.24 -17.68
N ILE A 235 10.29 -10.05 -16.87
CA ILE A 235 10.18 -8.98 -15.88
C ILE A 235 9.74 -9.61 -14.57
N ILE A 236 10.58 -9.57 -13.54
CA ILE A 236 10.25 -10.11 -12.22
C ILE A 236 9.38 -9.10 -11.47
N ASN A 237 8.20 -9.54 -11.06
CA ASN A 237 7.22 -8.69 -10.36
C ASN A 237 7.25 -8.92 -8.85
N GLU A 238 7.34 -10.18 -8.45
CA GLU A 238 7.27 -10.56 -7.04
C GLU A 238 8.12 -11.79 -6.77
N ILE A 239 8.75 -11.82 -5.60
CA ILE A 239 9.49 -12.98 -5.09
C ILE A 239 8.94 -13.28 -3.70
N LYS A 240 8.46 -14.51 -3.50
CA LYS A 240 7.97 -15.00 -2.22
C LYS A 240 8.73 -16.24 -1.82
N TYR A 241 8.75 -16.55 -0.53
CA TYR A 241 9.14 -17.89 -0.09
C TYR A 241 8.21 -18.92 -0.71
N HIS A 242 8.77 -20.05 -1.15
CA HIS A 242 8.02 -21.11 -1.80
C HIS A 242 6.99 -21.72 -0.83
N PHE A 243 5.76 -21.89 -1.28
CA PHE A 243 4.72 -22.59 -0.54
C PHE A 243 4.38 -23.90 -1.25
N ASP A 244 4.63 -25.04 -0.59
CA ASP A 244 4.23 -26.35 -1.08
C ASP A 244 2.74 -26.53 -0.77
N TYR A 245 1.89 -26.36 -1.79
CA TYR A 245 0.44 -26.45 -1.65
C TYR A 245 -0.04 -27.87 -1.33
N ASN A 246 0.68 -28.90 -1.79
CA ASN A 246 0.32 -30.29 -1.51
C ASN A 246 0.58 -30.63 -0.04
N LYS A 247 1.67 -30.11 0.54
CA LYS A 247 2.03 -30.30 1.95
C LYS A 247 1.52 -29.19 2.88
N ARG A 248 0.91 -28.15 2.32
CA ARG A 248 0.52 -26.90 3.00
C ARG A 248 1.61 -26.30 3.88
N LYS A 249 2.87 -26.36 3.40
CA LYS A 249 4.04 -25.98 4.18
C LYS A 249 4.87 -24.94 3.45
N LEU A 250 5.24 -23.89 4.18
CA LEU A 250 6.20 -22.90 3.72
C LEU A 250 7.61 -23.51 3.71
N ASN A 251 8.29 -23.42 2.58
CA ASN A 251 9.70 -23.74 2.44
C ASN A 251 10.53 -22.45 2.46
N LYS A 252 11.28 -22.24 3.53
CA LYS A 252 12.10 -21.03 3.73
C LYS A 252 13.42 -21.05 2.95
N GLU A 253 13.79 -22.19 2.36
CA GLU A 253 15.02 -22.34 1.60
C GLU A 253 14.80 -22.09 0.10
N TRP A 254 13.53 -22.04 -0.35
CA TRP A 254 13.14 -21.95 -1.75
C TRP A 254 12.29 -20.70 -1.99
N SER A 255 12.21 -20.27 -3.25
CA SER A 255 11.47 -19.08 -3.68
C SER A 255 10.52 -19.38 -4.83
N ASP A 256 9.34 -18.77 -4.78
CA ASP A 256 8.46 -18.65 -5.93
C ASP A 256 8.64 -17.24 -6.54
N VAL A 257 9.12 -17.20 -7.78
CA VAL A 257 9.36 -15.97 -8.55
C VAL A 257 8.24 -15.81 -9.58
N TYR A 258 7.53 -14.69 -9.51
CA TYR A 258 6.43 -14.38 -10.41
C TYR A 258 6.90 -13.45 -11.53
N VAL A 259 6.90 -13.98 -12.74
CA VAL A 259 7.52 -13.37 -13.91
C VAL A 259 6.46 -13.04 -14.95
N LEU A 260 6.49 -11.80 -15.43
CA LEU A 260 5.76 -11.37 -16.61
C LEU A 260 6.69 -11.48 -17.81
N PHE A 261 6.23 -12.12 -18.88
CA PHE A 261 6.94 -12.14 -20.15
C PHE A 261 6.24 -11.21 -21.13
N VAL A 262 7.01 -10.32 -21.75
CA VAL A 262 6.52 -9.35 -22.74
C VAL A 262 7.39 -9.37 -23.98
N ASN A 263 6.84 -9.02 -25.14
CA ASN A 263 7.64 -8.74 -26.32
C ASN A 263 7.98 -7.24 -26.34
N ASP A 264 9.24 -6.89 -26.07
CA ASP A 264 9.69 -5.49 -26.03
C ASP A 264 9.94 -4.87 -27.42
N ARG A 265 9.85 -5.68 -28.50
CA ARG A 265 9.98 -5.23 -29.90
C ARG A 265 8.63 -5.03 -30.57
N THR A 266 7.77 -6.04 -30.53
CA THR A 266 6.48 -6.04 -31.23
C THR A 266 5.33 -5.57 -30.36
N TYR A 267 5.52 -5.50 -29.04
CA TYR A 267 4.49 -5.14 -28.06
C TYR A 267 3.24 -6.03 -28.14
N GLN A 268 3.37 -7.24 -28.68
CA GLN A 268 2.30 -8.22 -28.75
C GLN A 268 2.15 -9.00 -27.45
N ASP A 269 0.91 -9.39 -27.16
CA ASP A 269 0.61 -10.28 -26.04
C ASP A 269 1.25 -11.63 -26.26
N LEU A 270 1.97 -12.09 -25.24
CA LEU A 270 2.45 -13.46 -25.17
C LEU A 270 1.43 -14.31 -24.43
N ILE A 271 1.14 -15.49 -24.99
CA ILE A 271 0.31 -16.51 -24.33
C ILE A 271 1.23 -17.25 -23.36
N PRO A 272 0.94 -17.28 -22.04
CA PRO A 272 1.83 -17.87 -21.05
C PRO A 272 2.23 -19.31 -21.35
N ASN A 273 1.30 -20.16 -21.76
CA ASN A 273 1.58 -21.58 -22.07
C ASN A 273 2.58 -21.74 -23.23
N THR A 274 2.53 -20.83 -24.22
CA THR A 274 3.52 -20.81 -25.31
C THR A 274 4.89 -20.45 -24.77
N VAL A 275 4.99 -19.49 -23.85
CA VAL A 275 6.26 -19.12 -23.20
C VAL A 275 6.79 -20.29 -22.37
N ILE A 276 5.94 -20.96 -21.60
CA ILE A 276 6.32 -22.15 -20.81
C ILE A 276 6.89 -23.24 -21.74
N SER A 277 6.20 -23.54 -22.85
CA SER A 277 6.71 -24.54 -23.81
C SER A 277 8.09 -24.20 -24.40
N LYS A 278 8.37 -22.90 -24.62
CA LYS A 278 9.69 -22.43 -25.08
C LYS A 278 10.77 -22.57 -24.00
N LEU A 279 10.43 -22.22 -22.76
CA LEU A 279 11.34 -22.35 -21.62
C LEU A 279 11.71 -23.82 -21.39
N ASP A 280 10.72 -24.73 -21.50
CA ASP A 280 10.92 -26.17 -21.37
C ASP A 280 11.76 -26.73 -22.53
N SER A 281 11.46 -26.35 -23.78
CA SER A 281 12.20 -26.82 -24.96
C SER A 281 13.67 -26.37 -24.96
N ASN A 282 13.96 -25.22 -24.37
CA ASN A 282 15.32 -24.67 -24.27
C ASN A 282 16.11 -25.24 -23.08
N GLY A 283 15.59 -26.26 -22.40
CA GLY A 283 16.34 -27.07 -21.45
C GLY A 283 16.59 -26.42 -20.09
N LEU A 284 15.83 -25.37 -19.71
CA LEU A 284 15.99 -24.69 -18.43
C LEU A 284 15.81 -25.61 -17.21
N LEU A 285 15.02 -26.67 -17.36
CA LEU A 285 14.77 -27.67 -16.32
C LEU A 285 15.77 -28.84 -16.34
N HIS A 286 16.56 -28.98 -17.41
CA HIS A 286 17.33 -30.19 -17.69
C HIS A 286 18.84 -29.97 -17.84
N THR A 287 19.32 -28.72 -17.78
CA THR A 287 20.74 -28.41 -17.93
C THR A 287 21.44 -28.34 -16.57
N GLU A 288 22.53 -29.10 -16.37
CA GLU A 288 23.32 -29.11 -15.12
C GLU A 288 23.82 -27.71 -14.68
N LYS A 289 23.91 -26.75 -15.61
CA LYS A 289 24.30 -25.35 -15.33
C LYS A 289 23.20 -24.51 -14.67
N GLN A 290 21.95 -24.99 -14.59
CA GLN A 290 20.78 -24.24 -14.10
C GLN A 290 20.02 -24.99 -13.00
N ALA A 291 20.70 -25.89 -12.29
CA ALA A 291 20.20 -26.83 -11.26
C ALA A 291 19.39 -26.22 -10.09
N ALA A 292 19.18 -24.91 -10.07
CA ALA A 292 18.38 -24.21 -9.08
C ALA A 292 16.89 -24.10 -9.45
N ILE A 293 16.50 -24.16 -10.73
CA ILE A 293 15.06 -24.08 -11.10
C ILE A 293 14.44 -25.47 -10.95
N GLU A 294 13.40 -25.55 -10.13
CA GLU A 294 12.66 -26.80 -9.90
C GLU A 294 11.48 -26.95 -10.85
N ARG A 295 10.71 -25.87 -11.05
CA ARG A 295 9.45 -25.93 -11.77
C ARG A 295 9.10 -24.59 -12.40
N ILE A 296 8.48 -24.65 -13.56
CA ILE A 296 7.84 -23.52 -14.24
C ILE A 296 6.37 -23.88 -14.41
N SER A 297 5.46 -23.00 -14.01
CA SER A 297 4.01 -23.21 -14.15
C SER A 297 3.26 -21.89 -14.26
N LEU A 298 2.01 -21.93 -14.70
CA LEU A 298 1.16 -20.75 -14.64
C LEU A 298 0.89 -20.35 -13.18
N ALA A 299 0.85 -19.06 -12.88
CA ALA A 299 0.56 -18.60 -11.52
C ALA A 299 -0.89 -18.92 -11.09
N SER A 300 -1.84 -18.91 -12.03
CA SER A 300 -3.27 -19.13 -11.71
C SER A 300 -3.64 -20.59 -11.44
N GLU A 301 -2.83 -21.56 -11.89
CA GLU A 301 -3.04 -22.98 -11.53
C GLU A 301 -3.03 -23.17 -10.00
N VAL A 302 -2.18 -22.39 -9.33
CA VAL A 302 -2.02 -22.42 -7.88
C VAL A 302 -3.24 -21.83 -7.16
N THR A 303 -3.73 -20.67 -7.63
CA THR A 303 -4.90 -20.04 -7.01
C THR A 303 -6.15 -20.91 -7.13
N LEU A 304 -6.32 -21.62 -8.25
CA LEU A 304 -7.45 -22.52 -8.44
C LEU A 304 -7.40 -23.71 -7.48
N THR A 305 -6.22 -24.30 -7.23
CA THR A 305 -6.10 -25.36 -6.20
C THR A 305 -6.45 -24.86 -4.79
N SER A 306 -6.13 -23.61 -4.46
CA SER A 306 -6.50 -23.03 -3.16
C SER A 306 -8.00 -22.73 -3.00
N ILE A 307 -8.69 -22.41 -4.10
CA ILE A 307 -10.15 -22.13 -4.11
C ILE A 307 -10.95 -23.44 -4.14
N GLN A 308 -10.42 -24.48 -4.78
CA GLN A 308 -11.09 -25.78 -4.91
C GLN A 308 -11.19 -26.55 -3.58
N GLU A 309 -10.57 -26.04 -2.51
CA GLU A 309 -10.72 -26.50 -1.13
C GLU A 309 -11.61 -25.60 -0.27
N LEU A 310 -12.52 -24.84 -0.87
CA LEU A 310 -13.75 -24.51 -0.15
C LEU A 310 -14.45 -25.83 0.15
N ASP A 311 -14.52 -26.20 1.44
CA ASP A 311 -15.23 -27.38 1.90
C ASP A 311 -16.72 -27.22 1.57
N VAL A 312 -17.08 -27.59 0.33
CA VAL A 312 -18.43 -27.52 -0.23
C VAL A 312 -19.44 -28.14 0.76
N PRO A 313 -19.16 -29.28 1.42
CA PRO A 313 -19.95 -29.77 2.54
C PRO A 313 -20.23 -28.74 3.64
N THR A 314 -19.22 -28.01 4.11
CA THR A 314 -19.37 -26.98 5.16
C THR A 314 -20.20 -25.79 4.69
N ILE A 315 -20.05 -25.36 3.43
CA ILE A 315 -20.85 -24.26 2.86
C ILE A 315 -22.30 -24.69 2.71
N VAL A 316 -22.54 -25.89 2.19
CA VAL A 316 -23.88 -26.47 2.06
C VAL A 316 -24.54 -26.61 3.43
N LEU A 317 -23.79 -27.06 4.45
CA LEU A 317 -24.28 -27.14 5.82
C LEU A 317 -24.66 -25.77 6.38
N PHE A 318 -23.84 -24.74 6.14
CA PHE A 318 -24.13 -23.37 6.58
C PHE A 318 -25.40 -22.81 5.92
N VAL A 319 -25.56 -23.01 4.62
CA VAL A 319 -26.77 -22.60 3.88
C VAL A 319 -28.01 -23.32 4.40
N LEU A 320 -27.93 -24.62 4.67
CA LEU A 320 -29.03 -25.39 5.26
C LEU A 320 -29.42 -24.88 6.65
N ILE A 321 -28.44 -24.56 7.50
CA ILE A 321 -28.69 -23.98 8.83
C ILE A 321 -29.42 -22.64 8.71
N VAL A 322 -28.99 -21.75 7.79
CA VAL A 322 -29.64 -20.45 7.57
C VAL A 322 -31.08 -20.62 7.09
N LEU A 323 -31.34 -21.57 6.17
CA LEU A 323 -32.69 -21.87 5.69
C LEU A 323 -33.60 -22.42 6.79
N ILE A 324 -33.08 -23.29 7.67
CA ILE A 324 -33.82 -23.82 8.83
C ILE A 324 -34.17 -22.68 9.79
N ILE A 325 -33.22 -21.78 10.09
CA ILE A 325 -33.46 -20.62 10.96
C ILE A 325 -34.55 -19.72 10.37
N PHE A 326 -34.48 -19.42 9.07
CA PHE A 326 -35.51 -18.65 8.38
C PHE A 326 -36.88 -19.34 8.41
N GLY A 327 -36.92 -20.66 8.22
CA GLY A 327 -38.14 -21.46 8.32
C GLY A 327 -38.75 -21.44 9.72
N LEU A 328 -37.92 -21.56 10.76
CA LEU A 328 -38.36 -21.49 12.16
C LEU A 328 -38.88 -20.09 12.52
N LEU A 329 -38.23 -19.03 12.04
CA LEU A 329 -38.71 -17.65 12.23
C LEU A 329 -40.04 -17.42 11.52
N ALA A 330 -40.18 -17.88 10.27
CA ALA A 330 -41.42 -17.76 9.50
C ALA A 330 -42.59 -18.50 10.17
N THR A 331 -42.34 -19.72 10.71
CA THR A 331 -43.37 -20.47 11.43
C THR A 331 -43.74 -19.81 12.76
N CYS A 332 -42.79 -19.24 13.50
CA CYS A 332 -43.07 -18.45 14.70
C CYS A 332 -43.95 -17.22 14.39
N VAL A 333 -43.62 -16.48 13.33
CA VAL A 333 -44.43 -15.33 12.88
C VAL A 333 -45.83 -15.77 12.48
N CYS A 334 -45.94 -16.86 11.70
CA CYS A 334 -47.24 -17.41 11.30
C CYS A 334 -48.09 -17.82 12.52
N CYS A 335 -47.49 -18.48 13.51
CA CYS A 335 -48.17 -18.84 14.76
C CYS A 335 -48.64 -17.61 15.55
N CYS A 336 -47.83 -16.55 15.60
CA CYS A 336 -48.22 -15.28 16.24
C CYS A 336 -49.38 -14.62 15.51
N CYS A 337 -49.35 -14.60 14.17
CA CYS A 337 -50.43 -14.07 13.33
C CYS A 337 -51.73 -14.88 13.50
N LEU A 338 -51.64 -16.22 13.50
CA LEU A 338 -52.78 -17.13 13.73
C LEU A 338 -53.38 -16.94 15.12
N LYS A 339 -52.54 -16.83 16.16
CA LYS A 339 -52.98 -16.56 17.54
C LYS A 339 -53.67 -15.20 17.65
N SER A 340 -53.09 -14.17 17.02
CA SER A 340 -53.68 -12.83 16.97
C SER A 340 -55.05 -12.83 16.28
N TRP A 341 -55.14 -13.48 15.11
CA TRP A 341 -56.39 -13.63 14.37
C TRP A 341 -57.45 -14.41 15.15
N TYR A 342 -57.06 -15.51 15.80
CA TYR A 342 -57.96 -16.30 16.63
C TYR A 342 -58.51 -15.48 17.81
N ASN A 343 -57.64 -14.74 18.50
CA ASN A 343 -58.04 -13.85 19.60
C ASN A 343 -59.01 -12.76 19.12
N GLN A 344 -58.74 -12.16 17.95
CA GLN A 344 -59.60 -11.14 17.37
C GLN A 344 -61.00 -11.70 17.05
N LYS A 345 -61.06 -12.91 16.49
CA LYS A 345 -62.33 -13.59 16.18
C LYS A 345 -63.11 -13.99 17.43
N TYR A 346 -62.41 -14.37 18.51
CA TYR A 346 -63.01 -14.63 19.81
C TYR A 346 -63.66 -13.37 20.40
N ILE A 347 -62.96 -12.22 20.34
CA ILE A 347 -63.48 -10.92 20.79
C ILE A 347 -64.71 -10.49 19.97
N GLU A 348 -64.68 -10.64 18.65
CA GLU A 348 -65.83 -10.34 17.79
C GLU A 348 -67.07 -11.18 18.13
N ASN A 349 -66.88 -12.48 18.38
CA ASN A 349 -67.97 -13.37 18.77
C ASN A 349 -68.54 -13.00 20.15
N ALA A 350 -67.68 -12.64 21.11
CA ALA A 350 -68.11 -12.14 22.41
C ALA A 350 -68.87 -10.81 22.29
N ALA A 351 -68.43 -9.90 21.42
CA ALA A 351 -69.12 -8.63 21.17
C ALA A 351 -70.50 -8.83 20.52
N LYS A 352 -70.63 -9.76 19.57
CA LYS A 352 -71.91 -10.15 18.96
C LYS A 352 -72.86 -10.76 20.01
N ALA A 353 -72.35 -11.63 20.88
CA ALA A 353 -73.12 -12.21 21.98
C ALA A 353 -73.59 -11.13 22.98
N ALA A 354 -72.72 -10.19 23.36
CA ALA A 354 -73.06 -9.07 24.23
C ALA A 354 -74.13 -8.15 23.61
N LYS A 355 -74.04 -7.86 22.31
CA LYS A 355 -75.05 -7.07 21.58
C LYS A 355 -76.41 -7.77 21.56
N LYS A 356 -76.43 -9.09 21.37
CA LYS A 356 -77.66 -9.92 21.42
C LYS A 356 -78.26 -9.95 22.83
N ALA A 357 -77.44 -10.11 23.86
CA ALA A 357 -77.88 -10.07 25.26
C ALA A 357 -78.49 -8.70 25.62
N LYS A 358 -77.86 -7.61 25.18
CA LYS A 358 -78.37 -6.25 25.39
C LYS A 358 -79.71 -6.02 24.68
N LEU A 359 -79.89 -6.53 23.46
CA LEU A 359 -81.15 -6.47 22.74
C LEU A 359 -82.26 -7.25 23.45
N ASN A 360 -81.96 -8.44 23.96
CA ASN A 360 -82.92 -9.25 24.71
C ASN A 360 -83.33 -8.56 26.02
N ALA A 361 -82.37 -8.01 26.77
CA ALA A 361 -82.67 -7.24 27.98
C ALA A 361 -83.50 -5.97 27.70
N MET A 362 -83.33 -5.35 26.53
CA MET A 362 -84.14 -4.20 26.09
C MET A 362 -85.58 -4.61 25.77
N LYS A 363 -85.77 -5.75 25.08
CA LYS A 363 -87.09 -6.34 24.83
C LYS A 363 -87.80 -6.75 26.13
N GLU A 364 -87.08 -7.32 27.08
CA GLU A 364 -87.62 -7.64 28.41
C GLU A 364 -88.05 -6.36 29.15
N ARG A 365 -87.24 -5.29 29.10
CA ARG A 365 -87.61 -3.99 29.68
C ARG A 365 -88.85 -3.38 29.01
N GLU A 366 -89.00 -3.50 27.69
CA GLU A 366 -90.21 -3.07 26.97
C GLU A 366 -91.43 -3.90 27.36
N MET A 367 -91.29 -5.22 27.53
CA MET A 367 -92.34 -6.09 28.05
C MET A 367 -92.77 -5.71 29.47
N VAL A 368 -91.81 -5.48 30.37
CA VAL A 368 -92.08 -5.07 31.75
C VAL A 368 -92.77 -3.70 31.80
N ASN A 369 -92.36 -2.75 30.93
CA ASN A 369 -93.02 -1.45 30.84
C ASN A 369 -94.43 -1.53 30.22
N SER A 370 -94.67 -2.44 29.28
CA SER A 370 -96.00 -2.77 28.75
C SER A 370 -96.93 -3.34 29.83
N VAL A 371 -96.44 -4.28 30.65
CA VAL A 371 -97.19 -4.81 31.81
C VAL A 371 -97.47 -3.70 32.83
N ARG A 372 -96.51 -2.81 33.10
CA ARG A 372 -96.68 -1.67 34.01
C ARG A 372 -97.69 -0.64 33.49
N SER A 373 -97.73 -0.42 32.17
CA SER A 373 -98.75 0.40 31.51
C SER A 373 -100.15 -0.19 31.66
N GLY A 374 -100.30 -1.51 31.56
CA GLY A 374 -101.57 -2.21 31.81
C GLY A 374 -102.09 -2.04 33.24
N TYR A 375 -101.20 -2.02 34.24
CA TYR A 375 -101.59 -1.74 35.63
C TYR A 375 -101.95 -0.26 35.87
N SER A 376 -101.34 0.69 35.16
CA SER A 376 -101.69 2.12 35.28
C SER A 376 -103.07 2.50 34.73
N GLN A 377 -103.67 1.66 33.86
CA GLN A 377 -105.05 1.85 33.40
C GLN A 377 -106.11 1.30 34.38
N LEU A 378 -105.70 0.51 35.39
CA LEU A 378 -106.57 -0.02 36.44
C LEU A 378 -106.56 0.83 37.74
N THR A 379 -105.69 1.83 37.84
CA THR A 379 -105.54 2.67 39.06
C THR A 379 -105.77 4.17 38.82
N SER A 380 -106.42 4.55 37.72
CA SER A 380 -106.85 5.94 37.44
C SER A 380 -108.37 6.14 37.58
N SER A 381 -108.98 5.36 38.45
CA SER A 381 -110.29 5.63 39.04
C SER A 381 -110.06 5.94 40.53
N ASN A 382 -110.28 7.20 40.88
CA ASN A 382 -110.32 7.80 42.22
C ASN A 382 -109.20 8.78 42.58
N VAL A 383 -109.70 9.97 42.89
CA VAL A 383 -109.17 11.05 43.74
C VAL A 383 -108.37 12.15 43.04
N ASN A 384 -109.14 13.09 42.47
CA ASN A 384 -108.88 14.52 42.57
C ASN A 384 -108.81 14.94 44.05
N THR A 385 -107.81 15.74 44.47
CA THR A 385 -107.90 17.21 44.64
C THR A 385 -106.84 17.72 45.65
N ALA A 386 -106.20 18.84 45.27
CA ALA A 386 -105.57 19.88 46.11
C ALA A 386 -104.19 19.62 46.77
N ARG A 387 -103.16 20.39 46.35
CA ARG A 387 -102.77 21.67 46.98
C ARG A 387 -101.76 22.47 46.13
N LYS A 388 -101.91 23.80 46.20
CA LYS A 388 -101.24 24.88 45.45
C LYS A 388 -99.91 25.34 46.10
N LYS A 389 -99.01 25.85 45.24
CA LYS A 389 -97.95 26.89 45.43
C LYS A 389 -96.77 26.49 46.34
N THR A 390 -95.49 26.82 46.05
CA THR A 390 -94.93 28.14 45.69
C THR A 390 -93.45 28.00 45.25
N THR A 391 -92.98 28.81 44.25
CA THR A 391 -91.63 29.46 44.09
C THR A 391 -90.33 28.64 44.16
N LYS A 392 -89.19 28.98 43.54
CA LYS A 392 -88.69 29.86 42.46
C LYS A 392 -87.17 29.50 42.38
N ASN A 393 -86.60 29.49 41.16
CA ASN A 393 -85.22 29.79 40.74
C ASN A 393 -83.99 29.50 41.63
N VAL A 394 -82.94 28.97 40.96
CA VAL A 394 -81.52 29.41 40.84
C VAL A 394 -80.75 28.18 40.31
N ALA A 395 -80.34 28.08 39.04
CA ALA A 395 -79.26 28.75 38.31
C ALA A 395 -77.84 28.25 38.68
N ALA A 396 -77.15 27.69 37.67
CA ALA A 396 -75.69 27.56 37.47
C ALA A 396 -74.89 26.77 38.55
N ASP A 397 -73.75 26.13 38.31
CA ASP A 397 -72.69 26.48 37.38
C ASP A 397 -71.74 25.27 37.12
N LYS A 398 -71.13 25.37 35.94
CA LYS A 398 -69.88 24.86 35.37
C LYS A 398 -68.91 23.91 36.10
N ARG A 399 -68.33 23.06 35.22
CA ARG A 399 -66.89 22.75 34.99
C ARG A 399 -66.10 22.08 36.14
N GLN A 400 -65.38 21.00 35.80
CA GLN A 400 -63.97 21.11 35.38
C GLN A 400 -63.42 19.79 34.84
N GLN A 401 -62.68 19.94 33.74
CA GLN A 401 -61.78 18.96 33.14
C GLN A 401 -60.42 18.94 33.90
N VAL A 402 -59.55 18.07 33.35
CA VAL A 402 -58.07 18.07 33.30
C VAL A 402 -57.33 17.28 34.41
N PRO A 403 -56.11 16.78 34.12
CA PRO A 403 -55.79 15.34 34.02
C PRO A 403 -54.50 15.05 34.83
N LYS A 404 -53.74 14.00 34.50
CA LYS A 404 -52.28 14.15 34.28
C LYS A 404 -51.62 12.90 33.73
N SER A 405 -50.68 13.20 32.85
CA SER A 405 -49.68 12.38 32.19
C SER A 405 -48.40 12.23 33.03
N ALA A 406 -47.44 11.53 32.42
CA ALA A 406 -45.99 11.49 32.64
C ALA A 406 -45.52 10.35 33.57
N LYS A 407 -44.49 9.55 33.23
CA LYS A 407 -43.37 9.70 32.29
C LYS A 407 -43.08 8.39 31.58
#